data_AF-A0A1J4KCU0-F1
#
_entry.id   AF-A0A1J4KCU0-F1
#
_cell.length_a   1.000
_cell.length_b   1.000
_cell.length_c   1.000
_cell.angle_alpha   90.00
_cell.angle_beta   90.00
_cell.angle_gamma   90.00
#
_symmetry.space_group_name_H-M   'P 1'
#
loop_
_entity.id
_entity.type
_entity.pdbx_description
1 polymer ?
#
loop_
_entity_poly.entity_id
_entity_poly.type
_entity_poly.pdbx_seq_one_letter_code
_entity_poly.pdbx_strand_id
1 'polypeptide(L)'
;MPTGGAGEMLRSRLKIMPSFFLHPAKSVDFDKTLPKCDKVEKIELGSQIQVQSTLQKVISVLHGTIVKKEVNGKKIIAIFSQAYVNLHVIAILHREDEEGFFLDVMSNSKTLAQSLHSELNSTLNESYTI
;
A
#
# COMPACT_ATOMS: atom_id res chain seq x y z
N MET A 1 -28.03 24.37 -40.14
CA MET A 1 -28.00 24.38 -38.66
C MET A 1 -27.82 22.93 -38.20
N PRO A 2 -26.75 22.58 -37.47
CA PRO A 2 -26.73 21.31 -36.77
C PRO A 2 -27.59 21.43 -35.51
N THR A 3 -28.61 20.60 -35.42
CA THR A 3 -29.46 20.42 -34.23
C THR A 3 -28.64 19.78 -33.12
N GLY A 4 -28.63 20.42 -31.95
CA GLY A 4 -27.80 20.05 -30.79
C GLY A 4 -27.90 18.58 -30.43
N GLY A 5 -26.74 17.93 -30.35
CA GLY A 5 -26.58 16.60 -29.78
C GLY A 5 -26.98 16.63 -28.30
N ALA A 6 -27.59 15.53 -27.86
CA ALA A 6 -27.94 15.29 -26.47
C ALA A 6 -26.76 15.66 -25.55
N GLY A 7 -27.01 16.58 -24.62
CA GLY A 7 -26.04 16.98 -23.61
C GLY A 7 -25.80 15.84 -22.63
N GLU A 8 -24.87 14.95 -22.96
CA GLU A 8 -24.30 14.02 -21.98
C GLU A 8 -23.51 14.83 -20.95
N MET A 9 -24.11 15.06 -19.78
CA MET A 9 -23.40 15.61 -18.64
C MET A 9 -22.48 14.54 -18.05
N LEU A 10 -21.19 14.62 -18.39
CA LEU A 10 -20.12 13.86 -17.74
C LEU A 10 -20.01 14.26 -16.26
N ARG A 11 -20.73 13.55 -15.39
CA ARG A 11 -20.52 13.60 -13.93
C ARG A 11 -19.35 12.69 -13.56
N SER A 12 -18.13 13.19 -13.74
CA SER A 12 -16.96 12.49 -13.22
C SER A 12 -16.80 12.80 -11.73
N ARG A 13 -16.69 11.76 -10.88
CA ARG A 13 -16.26 11.92 -9.49
C ARG A 13 -14.74 11.80 -9.46
N LEU A 14 -14.04 12.87 -9.10
CA LEU A 14 -12.61 12.78 -8.80
C LEU A 14 -12.43 11.83 -7.61
N LYS A 15 -11.87 10.65 -7.87
CA LYS A 15 -11.49 9.69 -6.83
C LYS A 15 -10.15 10.15 -6.25
N ILE A 16 -10.20 10.92 -5.18
CA ILE A 16 -8.99 11.30 -4.43
C ILE A 16 -8.58 10.07 -3.60
N MET A 17 -7.47 9.46 -3.96
CA MET A 17 -6.94 8.28 -3.26
C MET A 17 -5.93 8.71 -2.17
N PRO A 18 -5.96 8.10 -0.97
CA PRO A 18 -5.02 8.41 0.11
C PRO A 18 -3.55 8.30 -0.31
N SER A 19 -3.24 7.36 -1.21
CA SER A 19 -1.94 7.17 -1.86
C SER A 19 -1.35 8.42 -2.50
N PHE A 20 -2.18 9.37 -2.95
CA PHE A 20 -1.77 10.55 -3.69
C PHE A 20 -0.90 11.51 -2.86
N PHE A 21 -1.02 11.44 -1.53
CA PHE A 21 -0.25 12.27 -0.60
C PHE A 21 0.99 11.56 -0.05
N LEU A 22 1.26 10.33 -0.51
CA LEU A 22 2.42 9.58 -0.07
C LEU A 22 3.64 9.89 -0.92
N HIS A 23 4.77 9.98 -0.23
CA HIS A 23 6.07 10.21 -0.81
C HIS A 23 7.08 9.21 -0.23
N PRO A 24 8.15 8.90 -0.97
CA PRO A 24 9.16 7.98 -0.48
C PRO A 24 9.83 8.57 0.77
N ALA A 25 9.89 7.77 1.83
CA ALA A 25 10.58 8.14 3.05
C ALA A 25 12.04 7.67 2.99
N LYS A 26 12.92 8.32 3.78
CA LYS A 26 14.33 7.95 3.83
C LYS A 26 14.50 6.62 4.55
N SER A 27 15.25 5.69 3.96
CA SER A 27 15.51 4.37 4.54
C SER A 27 16.19 4.43 5.91
N VAL A 28 16.99 5.48 6.18
CA VAL A 28 17.70 5.70 7.45
C VAL A 28 16.74 5.93 8.63
N ASP A 29 15.55 6.47 8.38
CA ASP A 29 14.56 6.76 9.42
C ASP A 29 13.63 5.57 9.70
N PHE A 30 13.77 4.47 8.96
CA PHE A 30 12.96 3.27 9.08
C PHE A 30 12.97 2.71 10.51
N ASP A 31 14.16 2.45 11.07
CA ASP A 31 14.32 1.87 12.41
C ASP A 31 13.75 2.75 13.53
N LYS A 32 13.77 4.08 13.33
CA LYS A 32 13.21 5.04 14.29
C LYS A 32 11.69 5.15 14.19
N THR A 33 11.13 4.81 13.03
CA THR A 33 9.72 5.02 12.69
C THR A 33 8.90 3.75 12.87
N LEU A 34 9.50 2.58 12.66
CA LEU A 34 8.87 1.28 12.88
C LEU A 34 8.17 1.16 14.26
N PRO A 35 8.80 1.50 15.41
CA PRO A 35 8.11 1.42 16.69
C PRO A 35 7.01 2.47 16.89
N LYS A 36 6.95 3.51 16.05
CA LYS A 36 5.92 4.56 16.09
C LYS A 36 4.68 4.20 15.28
N CYS A 37 4.75 3.17 14.44
CA CYS A 37 3.62 2.70 13.64
C CYS A 37 2.89 1.59 14.40
N ASP A 38 2.09 1.96 15.39
CA ASP A 38 1.38 1.01 16.26
C ASP A 38 0.10 0.43 15.65
N LYS A 39 -0.40 1.01 14.56
CA LYS A 39 -1.61 0.54 13.88
C LYS A 39 -1.22 -0.37 12.72
N VAL A 40 -1.56 -1.65 12.85
CA VAL A 40 -1.23 -2.69 11.86
C VAL A 40 -2.53 -3.25 11.29
N GLU A 41 -2.64 -3.26 9.97
CA GLU A 41 -3.71 -3.89 9.23
C GLU A 41 -3.10 -4.97 8.32
N LYS A 42 -3.51 -6.23 8.49
CA LYS A 42 -2.95 -7.38 7.77
C LYS A 42 -3.76 -7.67 6.51
N ILE A 43 -3.08 -7.97 5.40
CA ILE A 43 -3.68 -8.43 4.14
C ILE A 43 -3.12 -9.81 3.83
N GLU A 44 -4.01 -10.78 3.70
CA GLU A 44 -3.66 -12.15 3.30
C GLU A 44 -3.60 -12.22 1.77
N LEU A 45 -2.46 -12.65 1.24
CA LEU A 45 -2.26 -12.77 -0.21
C LEU A 45 -2.25 -14.23 -0.68
N GLY A 46 -2.21 -15.18 0.26
CA GLY A 46 -2.18 -16.61 -0.01
C GLY A 46 -0.78 -17.14 -0.40
N SER A 47 -0.72 -18.44 -0.72
CA SER A 47 0.56 -19.18 -0.86
C SER A 47 1.23 -19.01 -2.23
N GLN A 48 0.47 -18.64 -3.27
CA GLN A 48 0.96 -18.50 -4.65
C GLN A 48 0.86 -17.06 -5.14
N ILE A 49 1.83 -16.23 -4.77
CA ILE A 49 1.95 -14.87 -5.32
C ILE A 49 3.25 -14.66 -6.09
N GLN A 50 3.17 -13.84 -7.12
CA GLN A 50 4.36 -13.28 -7.77
C GLN A 50 4.89 -12.12 -6.93
N VAL A 51 5.82 -12.41 -6.02
CA VAL A 51 6.40 -11.44 -5.07
C VAL A 51 6.84 -10.14 -5.75
N GLN A 52 7.50 -10.22 -6.92
CA GLN A 52 7.95 -9.03 -7.65
C GLN A 52 6.78 -8.16 -8.14
N SER A 53 5.74 -8.78 -8.72
CA SER A 53 4.54 -8.09 -9.20
C SER A 53 3.77 -7.46 -8.05
N THR A 54 3.59 -8.21 -6.95
CA THR A 54 2.95 -7.70 -5.72
C THR A 54 3.72 -6.50 -5.17
N LEU A 55 5.04 -6.58 -5.05
CA LEU A 55 5.85 -5.46 -4.57
C LEU A 55 5.72 -4.24 -5.47
N GLN A 56 5.76 -4.42 -6.80
CA GLN A 56 5.58 -3.31 -7.74
C GLN A 56 4.23 -2.63 -7.57
N LYS A 57 3.14 -3.39 -7.37
CA LYS A 57 1.81 -2.83 -7.09
C LYS A 57 1.79 -2.06 -5.78
N VAL A 58 2.34 -2.64 -4.71
CA VAL A 58 2.39 -1.98 -3.40
C VAL A 58 3.23 -0.71 -3.46
N ILE A 59 4.35 -0.71 -4.19
CA ILE A 59 5.17 0.49 -4.43
C ILE A 59 4.39 1.53 -5.23
N SER A 60 3.63 1.12 -6.24
CA SER A 60 2.82 2.04 -7.05
C SER A 60 1.72 2.73 -6.23
N VAL A 61 1.19 2.06 -5.20
CA VAL A 61 0.18 2.64 -4.31
C VAL A 61 0.84 3.49 -3.22
N LEU A 62 1.89 2.97 -2.59
CA LEU A 62 2.50 3.65 -1.43
C LEU A 62 3.52 4.72 -1.81
N HIS A 63 4.00 4.73 -3.05
CA HIS A 63 5.09 5.60 -3.51
C HIS A 63 6.32 5.53 -2.59
N GLY A 64 6.60 4.34 -2.04
CA GLY A 64 7.57 4.14 -0.96
C GLY A 64 8.95 3.70 -1.39
N THR A 65 9.91 3.83 -0.47
CA THR A 65 11.26 3.29 -0.60
C THR A 65 11.30 1.83 -0.13
N ILE A 66 11.89 0.94 -0.93
CA ILE A 66 12.06 -0.47 -0.53
C ILE A 66 13.21 -0.58 0.48
N VAL A 67 12.92 -1.22 1.61
CA VAL A 67 13.88 -1.57 2.65
C VAL A 67 13.84 -3.09 2.84
N LYS A 68 14.93 -3.76 2.46
CA LYS A 68 15.07 -5.20 2.69
C LYS A 68 15.73 -5.42 4.04
N LYS A 69 15.09 -6.18 4.93
CA LYS A 69 15.64 -6.53 6.24
C LYS A 69 15.44 -8.00 6.53
N GLU A 70 16.24 -8.50 7.46
CA GLU A 70 16.02 -9.80 8.07
C GLU A 70 15.59 -9.53 9.52
N VAL A 71 14.42 -10.02 9.90
CA VAL A 71 13.87 -9.89 11.25
C VAL A 71 13.57 -11.30 11.75
N ASN A 72 14.15 -11.68 12.88
CA ASN A 72 14.02 -13.02 13.47
C ASN A 72 14.36 -14.16 12.49
N GLY A 73 15.37 -13.99 11.64
CA GLY A 73 15.79 -14.97 10.63
C GLY A 73 14.86 -15.08 9.41
N LYS A 74 13.79 -14.28 9.36
CA LYS A 74 12.89 -14.19 8.19
C LYS A 74 13.25 -12.98 7.35
N LYS A 75 13.46 -13.20 6.05
CA LYS A 75 13.68 -12.11 5.08
C LYS A 75 12.36 -11.39 4.86
N ILE A 76 12.31 -10.12 5.23
CA ILE A 76 11.18 -9.24 5.04
C ILE A 76 11.49 -8.16 4.01
N ILE A 77 10.49 -7.77 3.25
CA ILE A 77 10.59 -6.66 2.30
C ILE A 77 9.62 -5.60 2.78
N ALA A 78 10.17 -4.53 3.33
CA ALA A 78 9.40 -3.39 3.77
C ALA A 78 9.37 -2.30 2.69
N ILE A 79 8.26 -1.57 2.59
CA ILE A 79 8.07 -0.41 1.72
C ILE A 79 7.72 0.75 2.64
N PHE A 80 8.63 1.72 2.72
CA PHE A 80 8.54 2.84 3.65
C PHE A 80 8.18 4.14 2.94
N SER A 81 7.10 4.74 3.40
CA SER A 81 6.50 5.93 2.81
C SER A 81 6.10 6.90 3.91
N GLN A 82 6.00 8.17 3.55
CA GLN A 82 5.53 9.22 4.45
C GLN A 82 4.46 10.04 3.74
N ALA A 83 3.41 10.40 4.47
CA ALA A 83 2.51 11.46 4.05
C ALA A 83 3.01 12.81 4.62
N TYR A 84 2.21 13.87 4.49
CA TYR A 84 2.48 15.17 5.12
C TYR A 84 2.96 15.04 6.59
N VAL A 85 3.84 15.96 6.98
CA VAL A 85 4.60 16.06 8.25
C VAL A 85 4.14 15.09 9.35
N ASN A 86 5.05 14.18 9.72
CA ASN A 86 4.91 13.17 10.78
C ASN A 86 3.88 12.05 10.55
N LEU A 87 3.33 11.87 9.35
CA LEU A 87 2.53 10.68 9.03
C LEU A 87 3.38 9.66 8.28
N HIS A 88 3.46 8.46 8.82
CA HIS A 88 4.34 7.41 8.29
C HIS A 88 3.55 6.15 7.98
N VAL A 89 3.98 5.47 6.92
CA VAL A 89 3.41 4.22 6.47
C VAL A 89 4.53 3.26 6.15
N ILE A 90 4.44 2.06 6.70
CA ILE A 90 5.34 0.97 6.43
C ILE A 90 4.48 -0.21 6.00
N ALA A 91 4.67 -0.70 4.78
CA ALA A 91 4.10 -1.97 4.37
C ALA A 91 5.17 -3.07 4.42
N ILE A 92 4.90 -4.17 5.11
CA ILE A 92 5.85 -5.28 5.29
C ILE A 92 5.29 -6.52 4.60
N LEU A 93 5.94 -6.92 3.51
CA LEU A 93 5.69 -8.19 2.86
C LEU A 93 6.58 -9.25 3.52
N HIS A 94 5.95 -10.29 4.06
CA HIS A 94 6.62 -11.43 4.66
C HIS A 94 5.88 -12.74 4.34
N ARG A 95 6.58 -13.86 4.53
CA ARG A 95 6.03 -15.20 4.36
C ARG A 95 5.85 -15.85 5.71
N GLU A 96 4.66 -16.34 5.98
CA GLU A 96 4.38 -17.27 7.07
C GLU A 96 4.28 -18.67 6.47
N ASP A 97 5.05 -19.60 7.05
CA ASP A 97 5.52 -20.82 6.41
C ASP A 97 4.42 -21.61 5.66
N GLU A 98 3.32 -21.92 6.35
CA GLU A 98 2.19 -22.71 5.84
C GLU A 98 1.01 -21.86 5.37
N GLU A 99 0.87 -20.64 5.88
CA GLU A 99 -0.29 -19.78 5.59
C GLU A 99 -0.09 -18.89 4.35
N GLY A 100 1.15 -18.74 3.87
CA GLY A 100 1.48 -18.07 2.62
C GLY A 100 2.09 -16.68 2.82
N PHE A 101 1.82 -15.77 1.89
CA PHE A 101 2.35 -14.41 1.94
C PHE A 101 1.36 -13.45 2.57
N PHE A 102 1.88 -12.59 3.44
CA PHE A 102 1.12 -11.57 4.14
C PHE A 102 1.76 -10.21 3.92
N LEU A 103 0.89 -9.21 3.80
CA LEU A 103 1.26 -7.81 3.70
C LEU A 103 0.69 -7.07 4.90
N ASP A 104 1.56 -6.68 5.83
CA ASP A 104 1.18 -5.85 6.97
C ASP A 104 1.31 -4.39 6.60
N VAL A 105 0.22 -3.63 6.68
CA VAL A 105 0.22 -2.19 6.48
C VAL A 105 0.23 -1.53 7.85
N MET A 106 1.37 -0.95 8.21
CA MET A 106 1.59 -0.26 9.47
C MET A 106 1.52 1.25 9.25
N SER A 107 0.82 1.97 10.12
CA SER A 107 0.87 3.43 10.16
C SER A 107 0.82 3.92 11.61
N ASN A 108 1.23 5.17 11.80
CA ASN A 108 1.00 5.89 13.04
C ASN A 108 -0.37 6.59 13.09
N SER A 109 -1.19 6.44 12.04
CA SER A 109 -2.58 6.90 12.01
C SER A 109 -3.52 5.78 11.60
N LYS A 110 -4.53 5.51 12.42
CA LYS A 110 -5.52 4.44 12.18
C LYS A 110 -6.34 4.68 10.91
N THR A 111 -6.77 5.93 10.68
CA THR A 111 -7.57 6.28 9.50
C THR A 111 -6.78 6.07 8.22
N LEU A 112 -5.48 6.38 8.25
CA LEU A 112 -4.59 6.23 7.12
C LEU A 112 -4.25 4.76 6.85
N ALA A 113 -3.97 3.97 7.89
CA ALA A 113 -3.80 2.52 7.78
C ALA A 113 -5.02 1.84 7.13
N GLN A 114 -6.23 2.13 7.62
CA GLN A 114 -7.46 1.54 7.09
C GLN A 114 -7.78 1.96 5.66
N SER A 115 -7.55 3.24 5.34
CA SER A 115 -7.80 3.74 3.98
C SER A 115 -6.82 3.11 2.97
N LEU A 116 -5.54 2.99 3.35
CA LEU A 116 -4.52 2.35 2.51
C LEU A 116 -4.71 0.84 2.43
N HIS A 117 -5.17 0.19 3.51
CA HIS A 117 -5.56 -1.22 3.49
C HIS A 117 -6.66 -1.47 2.47
N SER A 118 -7.74 -0.68 2.50
CA SER A 118 -8.83 -0.81 1.52
C SER A 118 -8.35 -0.56 0.09
N GLU A 119 -7.49 0.42 -0.13
CA GLU A 119 -6.95 0.75 -1.45
C GLU A 119 -6.02 -0.35 -1.99
N LEU A 120 -5.11 -0.86 -1.14
CA LEU A 120 -4.23 -1.96 -1.48
C LEU A 120 -5.03 -3.24 -1.75
N ASN A 121 -6.03 -3.54 -0.92
CA ASN A 121 -6.86 -4.72 -1.11
C ASN A 121 -7.65 -4.67 -2.43
N SER A 122 -8.20 -3.50 -2.80
CA SER A 122 -8.81 -3.33 -4.13
C SER A 122 -7.81 -3.54 -5.27
N THR A 123 -6.61 -2.93 -5.18
CA THR A 123 -5.60 -3.01 -6.24
C THR A 123 -5.03 -4.44 -6.41
N LEU A 124 -4.91 -5.17 -5.30
CA LEU A 124 -4.39 -6.53 -5.28
C LEU A 124 -5.45 -7.54 -5.75
N ASN A 125 -6.73 -7.32 -5.42
CA ASN A 125 -7.84 -8.21 -5.82
C ASN A 125 -8.41 -7.92 -7.22
N GLU A 126 -8.29 -6.70 -7.76
CA GLU A 126 -8.69 -6.37 -9.14
C GLU A 126 -7.95 -7.20 -10.20
N SER A 127 -6.87 -7.90 -9.81
CA SER A 127 -6.08 -8.78 -10.68
C SER A 127 -6.78 -10.10 -11.06
N TYR A 128 -8.04 -10.30 -10.65
CA TYR A 128 -8.86 -11.48 -10.99
C TYR A 128 -10.01 -11.21 -11.98
N THR A 129 -10.07 -10.03 -12.60
CA THR A 129 -11.09 -9.78 -13.65
C THR A 129 -10.44 -9.88 -15.03
N ILE A 130 -10.73 -10.99 -15.70
CA ILE A 130 -10.33 -11.38 -17.06
C ILE A 130 -10.97 -10.46 -18.09
#